data_AF-A0A5P9CQT3-F1
#
_entry.id   AF-A0A5P9CQT3-F1
#
_cell.length_a   1.000
_cell.length_b   1.000
_cell.length_c   1.000
_cell.angle_alpha   90.00
_cell.angle_beta   90.00
_cell.angle_gamma   90.00
#
_symmetry.space_group_name_H-M   'P 1'
#
loop_
_entity.id
_entity.type
_entity.pdbx_description
1 polymer ?
#
loop_
_entity_poly.entity_id
_entity_poly.type
_entity_poly.pdbx_seq_one_letter_code
_entity_poly.pdbx_strand_id
1 'polypeptide(L)'
;MQLKSLSLASILLVASTSASASFIKLLNDDEQSTYHLSKYCVNELYELKTESQDAWIGQSEYVEYHDGLYGFNYRVYHAPNYFETEELAVIRLNAIPVPPPVPADAPSHNFTCSIDRR
;
A
#
# COMPACT_ATOMS: atom_id res chain seq x y z
N MET A 1 -28.42 -14.09 -48.14
CA MET A 1 -27.82 -12.82 -47.64
C MET A 1 -28.42 -12.55 -46.27
N GLN A 2 -27.60 -12.61 -45.20
CA GLN A 2 -27.19 -11.46 -44.36
C GLN A 2 -28.33 -11.05 -43.39
N LEU A 3 -28.19 -10.93 -42.06
CA LEU A 3 -27.05 -10.83 -41.15
C LEU A 3 -27.37 -11.53 -39.82
N LYS A 4 -26.37 -12.18 -39.22
CA LYS A 4 -26.39 -12.55 -37.80
C LYS A 4 -26.15 -11.29 -36.97
N SER A 5 -27.08 -10.96 -36.09
CA SER A 5 -26.89 -9.94 -35.05
C SER A 5 -25.88 -10.45 -34.04
N LEU A 6 -24.68 -9.85 -34.03
CA LEU A 6 -23.70 -10.02 -32.96
C LEU A 6 -23.85 -8.82 -32.03
N SER A 7 -24.45 -9.08 -30.85
CA SER A 7 -24.50 -8.12 -29.76
C SER A 7 -23.08 -7.89 -29.24
N LEU A 8 -22.57 -6.68 -29.43
CA LEU A 8 -21.31 -6.19 -28.86
C LEU A 8 -21.49 -6.05 -27.34
N ALA A 9 -21.15 -7.11 -26.60
CA ALA A 9 -20.93 -7.01 -25.16
C ALA A 9 -19.70 -6.13 -24.94
N SER A 10 -19.91 -4.95 -24.37
CA SER A 10 -18.87 -4.00 -23.97
C SER A 10 -17.86 -4.66 -23.03
N ILE A 11 -16.70 -5.01 -23.56
CA ILE A 11 -15.53 -5.40 -22.78
C ILE A 11 -14.97 -4.12 -22.16
N LEU A 12 -15.38 -3.81 -20.93
CA LEU A 12 -14.67 -2.88 -20.07
C LEU A 12 -13.31 -3.49 -19.76
N LEU A 13 -12.29 -3.10 -20.53
CA LEU A 13 -10.90 -3.38 -20.20
C LEU A 13 -10.56 -2.58 -18.93
N VAL A 14 -10.65 -3.24 -17.77
CA VAL A 14 -9.95 -2.79 -16.57
C VAL A 14 -8.47 -2.97 -16.89
N ALA A 15 -7.81 -1.90 -17.32
CA ALA A 15 -6.37 -1.87 -17.40
C ALA A 15 -5.84 -1.91 -15.96
N SER A 16 -5.57 -3.10 -15.44
CA SER A 16 -4.79 -3.28 -14.22
C SER A 16 -3.38 -2.80 -14.51
N THR A 17 -3.09 -1.54 -14.20
CA THR A 17 -1.73 -1.02 -14.19
C THR A 17 -0.99 -1.66 -13.02
N SER A 18 -0.44 -2.84 -13.24
CA SER A 18 0.50 -3.46 -12.29
C SER A 18 1.79 -2.64 -12.32
N ALA A 19 1.90 -1.65 -11.44
CA ALA A 19 3.16 -0.93 -11.22
C ALA A 19 4.17 -1.94 -10.65
N SER A 20 5.23 -2.21 -11.41
CA SER A 20 6.34 -3.04 -10.93
C SER A 20 7.28 -2.17 -10.11
N ALA A 21 7.67 -2.65 -8.92
CA ALA A 21 8.67 -1.97 -8.11
C ALA A 21 10.00 -1.92 -8.87
N SER A 22 10.59 -0.74 -8.97
CA SER A 22 11.92 -0.53 -9.53
C SER A 22 13.00 -0.86 -8.49
N PHE A 23 12.70 -0.64 -7.20
CA PHE A 23 13.62 -0.89 -6.09
C PHE A 23 12.86 -1.19 -4.80
N ILE A 24 13.39 -2.12 -3.99
CA ILE A 24 12.87 -2.45 -2.65
C ILE A 24 14.03 -2.44 -1.67
N LYS A 25 13.87 -1.72 -0.55
CA LYS A 25 14.85 -1.66 0.53
C LYS A 25 14.21 -2.04 1.85
N LEU A 26 14.79 -3.03 2.51
CA LEU A 26 14.49 -3.33 3.91
C LEU A 26 14.98 -2.19 4.80
N LEU A 27 14.09 -1.65 5.63
CA LEU A 27 14.41 -0.59 6.56
C LEU A 27 14.64 -1.18 7.95
N ASN A 28 15.77 -0.84 8.54
CA ASN A 28 16.07 -1.15 9.94
C ASN A 28 16.08 0.16 10.71
N ASP A 29 15.04 0.40 11.50
CA ASP A 29 14.88 1.60 12.33
C ASP A 29 14.92 2.94 11.56
N ASP A 30 13.97 3.12 10.64
CA ASP A 30 13.90 4.34 9.82
C ASP A 30 12.82 5.31 10.36
N GLU A 31 13.27 6.42 10.94
CA GLU A 31 12.43 7.52 11.42
C GLU A 31 11.43 8.01 10.36
N GLN A 32 11.81 8.02 9.08
CA GLN A 32 10.90 8.40 7.99
C GLN A 32 9.76 7.41 7.86
N SER A 33 10.05 6.11 7.90
CA SER A 33 9.02 5.08 7.79
C SER A 33 8.00 5.18 8.92
N THR A 34 8.45 5.45 10.14
CA THR A 34 7.61 5.63 11.33
C THR A 34 6.76 6.90 11.24
N TYR A 35 7.34 8.00 10.76
CA TYR A 35 6.59 9.23 10.49
C TYR A 35 5.46 8.98 9.48
N HIS A 36 5.76 8.31 8.37
CA HIS A 36 4.78 8.03 7.33
C HIS A 36 3.66 7.11 7.82
N LEU A 37 3.99 6.05 8.55
CA LEU A 37 3.01 5.14 9.14
C LEU A 37 2.06 5.88 10.07
N SER A 38 2.60 6.64 11.03
CA SER A 38 1.81 7.35 12.03
C SER A 38 0.93 8.45 11.44
N LYS A 39 1.39 9.11 10.38
CA LYS A 39 0.65 10.22 9.75
C LYS A 39 -0.42 9.76 8.77
N TYR A 40 -0.15 8.72 7.99
CA TYR A 40 -0.98 8.36 6.83
C TYR A 40 -1.71 7.02 6.96
N CYS A 41 -1.34 6.16 7.92
CA CYS A 41 -1.85 4.79 8.05
C CYS A 41 -2.40 4.48 9.45
N VAL A 42 -2.75 5.51 10.23
CA VAL A 42 -3.19 5.32 11.62
C VAL A 42 -4.49 4.52 11.73
N ASN A 43 -5.39 4.66 10.76
CA ASN A 43 -6.67 3.97 10.77
C ASN A 43 -6.48 2.47 10.53
N GLU A 44 -5.64 2.13 9.55
CA GLU A 44 -5.32 0.74 9.19
C GLU A 44 -4.60 0.04 10.34
N LEU A 45 -3.65 0.73 10.99
CA LEU A 45 -2.98 0.19 12.17
C LEU A 45 -3.96 -0.01 13.33
N TYR A 46 -4.89 0.93 13.54
CA TYR A 46 -5.91 0.82 14.58
C TYR A 46 -6.88 -0.35 14.34
N GLU A 47 -7.30 -0.56 13.09
CA GLU A 47 -8.13 -1.70 12.68
C GLU A 47 -7.44 -3.02 13.05
N LEU A 48 -6.18 -3.21 12.64
CA LEU A 48 -5.42 -4.43 12.95
C LEU A 48 -5.21 -4.62 14.46
N LYS A 49 -4.97 -3.53 15.21
CA LYS A 49 -4.85 -3.57 16.68
C LYS A 49 -6.16 -3.91 17.38
N THR A 50 -7.30 -3.61 16.76
CA THR A 50 -8.62 -3.96 17.30
C THR A 50 -8.93 -5.43 17.04
N GLU A 51 -8.50 -5.96 15.90
CA GLU A 51 -8.61 -7.40 15.56
C GLU A 51 -7.65 -8.27 16.38
N SER A 52 -6.39 -7.84 16.53
CA SER A 52 -5.35 -8.52 17.29
C SER A 52 -4.60 -7.48 18.13
N GLN A 53 -4.91 -7.46 19.43
CA GLN A 53 -4.33 -6.49 20.37
C GLN A 53 -2.81 -6.66 20.51
N ASP A 54 -2.33 -7.88 20.33
CA ASP A 54 -0.93 -8.26 20.35
C ASP A 54 -0.18 -7.93 19.05
N ALA A 55 -0.86 -7.52 17.96
CA ALA A 55 -0.22 -7.24 16.68
C ALA A 55 0.88 -6.16 16.77
N TRP A 56 1.99 -6.29 16.06
CA TRP A 56 3.05 -5.29 15.99
C TRP A 56 3.63 -5.15 14.58
N ILE A 57 4.22 -3.99 14.29
CA ILE A 57 5.01 -3.82 13.07
C ILE A 57 6.36 -4.51 13.26
N GLY A 58 6.61 -5.58 12.51
CA GLY A 58 7.88 -6.32 12.61
C GLY A 58 8.88 -5.89 11.55
N GLN A 59 8.43 -5.68 10.32
CA GLN A 59 9.31 -5.36 9.20
C GLN A 59 8.75 -4.22 8.36
N SER A 60 9.61 -3.26 8.01
CA SER A 60 9.27 -2.14 7.14
C SER A 60 10.13 -2.17 5.89
N GLU A 61 9.52 -1.97 4.73
CA GLU A 61 10.20 -1.91 3.44
C GLU A 61 9.88 -0.58 2.77
N TYR A 62 10.89 0.12 2.25
CA TYR A 62 10.70 1.19 1.27
C TYR A 62 10.58 0.57 -0.11
N VAL A 63 9.60 1.03 -0.88
CA VAL A 63 9.37 0.58 -2.25
C VAL A 63 9.42 1.79 -3.16
N GLU A 64 10.30 1.77 -4.15
CA GLU A 64 10.33 2.75 -5.23
C GLU A 64 9.72 2.13 -6.48
N TYR A 65 8.99 2.94 -7.22
CA TYR A 65 8.45 2.63 -8.52
C TYR A 65 8.97 3.65 -9.54
N HIS A 66 8.56 3.51 -10.80
CA HIS A 66 8.88 4.51 -11.81
C HIS A 66 8.13 5.84 -11.58
N ASP A 67 8.59 6.89 -12.25
CA ASP A 67 7.94 8.21 -12.29
C ASP A 67 7.80 8.91 -10.92
N GLY A 68 8.71 8.64 -9.99
CA GLY A 68 8.74 9.27 -8.66
C GLY A 68 7.69 8.74 -7.69
N LEU A 69 6.97 7.68 -8.07
CA LEU A 69 6.05 6.99 -7.19
C LEU A 69 6.85 6.12 -6.23
N TYR A 70 6.56 6.23 -4.93
CA TYR A 70 7.20 5.42 -3.90
C TYR A 70 6.18 4.99 -2.86
N GLY A 71 6.59 4.18 -1.91
CA GLY A 71 5.73 3.71 -0.85
C GLY A 71 6.48 3.00 0.26
N PHE A 72 5.71 2.52 1.22
CA PHE A 72 6.19 1.69 2.30
C PHE A 72 5.28 0.47 2.48
N ASN A 73 5.89 -0.69 2.70
CA ASN A 73 5.18 -1.88 3.17
C ASN A 73 5.54 -2.10 4.64
N TYR A 74 4.54 -2.20 5.50
CA TYR A 74 4.71 -2.53 6.90
C TYR A 74 4.09 -3.89 7.15
N ARG A 75 4.94 -4.91 7.37
CA ARG A 75 4.49 -6.25 7.73
C ARG A 75 4.09 -6.25 9.18
N VAL A 76 2.83 -6.60 9.41
CA VAL A 76 2.22 -6.69 10.72
C VAL A 76 2.22 -8.14 11.13
N TYR A 77 2.81 -8.41 12.28
CA TYR A 77 2.86 -9.74 12.87
C TYR A 77 2.06 -9.77 14.15
N HIS A 78 1.62 -10.96 14.53
CA HIS A 78 1.06 -11.19 15.86
C HIS A 78 1.54 -12.55 16.39
N ALA A 79 1.40 -12.76 17.70
CA ALA A 79 1.91 -13.93 18.38
C ALA A 79 0.77 -14.58 19.17
N PRO A 80 -0.06 -15.41 18.51
CA PRO A 80 -1.19 -16.03 19.19
C PRO A 80 -0.73 -16.91 20.37
N ASN A 81 0.50 -17.47 20.28
CA ASN A 81 1.16 -18.24 21.33
C ASN A 81 2.66 -17.88 21.40
N TYR A 82 3.31 -18.14 22.53
CA TYR A 82 4.69 -17.70 22.85
C TYR A 82 5.80 -18.14 21.87
N PHE A 83 5.54 -19.14 21.01
CA PHE A 83 6.54 -19.72 20.09
C PHE A 83 6.20 -19.55 18.61
N GLU A 84 5.08 -18.91 18.30
CA GLU A 84 4.58 -18.78 16.94
C GLU A 84 4.35 -17.30 16.65
N THR A 85 4.90 -16.85 15.53
CA THR A 85 4.68 -15.50 15.00
C THR A 85 4.12 -15.66 13.61
N GLU A 86 2.94 -15.07 13.39
CA GLU A 86 2.22 -15.14 12.13
C GLU A 86 2.15 -13.75 11.51
N GLU A 87 2.30 -13.67 10.18
CA GLU A 87 2.06 -12.42 9.45
C GLU A 87 0.55 -12.22 9.33
N LEU A 88 0.02 -11.23 10.04
CA LEU A 88 -1.41 -10.91 10.06
C LEU A 88 -1.81 -10.19 8.76
N ALA A 89 -1.00 -9.21 8.36
CA ALA A 89 -1.28 -8.37 7.21
C ALA A 89 -0.02 -7.60 6.76
N VAL A 90 -0.13 -6.97 5.59
CA VAL A 90 0.79 -5.94 5.13
C VAL A 90 0.02 -4.62 4.98
N ILE A 91 0.39 -3.62 5.76
CA ILE A 91 -0.07 -2.25 5.54
C ILE A 91 0.77 -1.68 4.39
N ARG A 92 0.12 -1.20 3.33
CA ARG A 92 0.77 -0.58 2.18
C ARG A 92 0.42 0.89 2.11
N LEU A 93 1.45 1.73 2.14
CA LEU A 93 1.36 3.15 1.88
C LEU A 93 1.90 3.44 0.49
N ASN A 94 1.10 4.05 -0.36
CA ASN A 94 1.53 4.56 -1.66
C ASN A 94 1.61 6.09 -1.62
N ALA A 95 2.70 6.64 -2.14
CA ALA A 95 2.94 8.06 -2.33
C ALA A 95 3.00 8.36 -3.82
N ILE A 96 1.97 9.04 -4.32
CA ILE A 96 1.80 9.35 -5.73
C ILE A 96 2.13 10.84 -5.93
N PRO A 97 3.07 11.20 -6.80
CA PRO A 97 3.39 12.60 -7.07
C PRO A 97 2.16 13.39 -7.53
N VAL A 98 2.00 14.61 -7.03
CA VAL A 98 0.94 15.50 -7.50
C VAL A 98 1.32 16.04 -8.88
N PRO A 99 0.49 15.84 -9.93
CA PRO A 99 0.85 16.25 -11.27
C PRO A 99 0.88 17.79 -11.39
N PRO A 100 1.74 18.35 -12.26
CA PRO A 100 1.72 19.76 -12.57
C PRO A 100 0.39 20.21 -13.24
N PRO A 101 -0.04 21.46 -13.05
CA PRO A 101 0.57 22.49 -12.21
C PRO A 101 0.28 22.24 -10.73
N VAL A 102 1.33 22.15 -9.91
CA VAL A 102 1.20 21.93 -8.47
C VAL A 102 0.82 23.27 -7.80
N PRO A 103 -0.30 23.36 -7.06
CA PRO A 103 -0.63 24.55 -6.28
C PRO A 103 0.49 24.87 -5.28
N ALA A 104 0.75 26.16 -5.01
CA ALA A 104 1.89 26.59 -4.18
C ALA A 104 1.93 25.97 -2.77
N ASP A 105 0.75 25.68 -2.20
CA ASP A 105 0.60 25.10 -0.85
C ASP A 105 0.20 23.61 -0.87
N ALA A 106 0.17 22.96 -2.04
CA ALA A 106 -0.17 21.55 -2.12
C ALA A 106 1.00 20.66 -1.66
N PRO A 107 0.72 19.52 -1.00
CA PRO A 107 1.76 18.52 -0.73
C PRO A 107 2.34 18.00 -2.05
N SER A 108 3.62 17.61 -2.04
CA SER A 108 4.30 17.07 -3.23
C SER A 108 3.75 15.71 -3.67
N HIS A 109 3.15 14.97 -2.74
CA HIS A 109 2.59 13.64 -2.97
C HIS A 109 1.22 13.51 -2.31
N ASN A 110 0.34 12.76 -2.97
CA ASN A 110 -0.85 12.20 -2.38
C ASN A 110 -0.52 10.84 -1.77
N PHE A 111 -0.96 10.63 -0.53
CA PHE A 111 -0.71 9.40 0.21
C PHE A 111 -1.99 8.59 0.31
N THR A 112 -1.90 7.28 0.10
CA THR A 112 -3.01 6.36 0.25
C THR A 112 -2.54 5.11 0.98
N CYS A 113 -3.21 4.79 2.07
CA CYS A 113 -2.94 3.60 2.86
C CYS A 113 -3.97 2.50 2.59
N SER A 114 -3.56 1.25 2.75
CA SER A 114 -4.41 0.08 2.55
C SER A 114 -3.87 -1.13 3.33
N ILE A 115 -4.76 -2.08 3.65
CA ILE A 115 -4.41 -3.35 4.30
C ILE A 115 -4.52 -4.48 3.27
N ASP A 116 -3.47 -5.27 3.14
CA ASP A 116 -3.47 -6.56 2.45
C ASP A 116 -3.42 -7.69 3.49
N ARG A 117 -4.54 -8.39 3.69
CA ARG A 117 -4.67 -9.44 4.72
C ARG A 117 -4.10 -10.77 4.22
N ARG A 118 -3.51 -11.55 5.12
CA ARG A 118 -2.97 -12.89 4.85
C ARG A 118 -3.94 -14.00 5.23
#